data_AF-A0A8E2JXM3-F1
#
_entry.id   AF-A0A8E2JXM3-F1
#
_cell.length_a   1.000
_cell.length_b   1.000
_cell.length_c   1.000
_cell.angle_alpha   90.00
_cell.angle_beta   90.00
_cell.angle_gamma   90.00
#
_symmetry.space_group_name_H-M   'P 1'
#
loop_
_entity.id
_entity.type
_entity.pdbx_description
1 polymer ?
#
loop_
_entity_poly.entity_id
_entity_poly.type
_entity_poly.pdbx_seq_one_letter_code
_entity_poly.pdbx_strand_id
1 'polypeptide(L)'
;MFGETLRMELAPLGVRVVTVMTGMVQTNWYHNVPHFALPPDSLYLPVVNHIQASANGYENAKRGTSADVYAENVVKQLLGGADGKIWHGALSTLVWAVSFLPDSVMDYIMMDKSGLKGLKRSRQNQNFV
;
A
#
# COMPACT_ATOMS: atom_id res chain seq x y z
N MET A 1 5.89 -10.85 9.33
CA MET A 1 6.06 -12.01 10.24
C MET A 1 7.14 -12.94 9.70
N PHE A 2 6.98 -13.46 8.48
CA PHE A 2 7.95 -14.36 7.83
C PHE A 2 9.41 -13.87 7.82
N GLY A 3 9.67 -12.65 7.34
CA GLY A 3 11.05 -12.13 7.25
C GLY A 3 11.78 -12.01 8.59
N GLU A 4 11.08 -11.73 9.69
CA GLU A 4 11.70 -11.66 11.02
C GLU A 4 12.02 -13.06 11.58
N THR A 5 11.19 -14.05 11.26
CA THR A 5 11.49 -15.45 11.59
C THR A 5 12.76 -15.91 10.89
N LEU A 6 12.85 -15.69 9.58
CA LEU A 6 14.05 -16.01 8.79
C LEU A 6 15.30 -15.29 9.31
N ARG A 7 15.17 -14.02 9.70
CA ARG A 7 16.28 -13.26 10.28
C ARG A 7 16.86 -13.95 11.51
N MET A 8 16.00 -14.47 12.40
CA MET A 8 16.45 -15.19 13.60
C MET A 8 17.03 -16.57 13.26
N GLU A 9 16.40 -17.32 12.36
CA GLU A 9 16.84 -18.68 11.99
C GLU A 9 18.17 -18.69 11.23
N LEU A 10 18.41 -17.66 10.40
CA LEU A 10 19.60 -17.57 9.54
C LEU A 10 20.75 -16.77 10.17
N ALA A 11 20.51 -16.03 11.26
CA ALA A 11 21.56 -15.29 11.96
C ALA A 11 22.74 -16.16 12.43
N PRO A 12 22.56 -17.39 12.98
CA PRO A 12 23.66 -18.27 13.37
C PRO A 12 24.53 -18.72 12.19
N LEU A 13 24.00 -18.66 10.96
CA LEU A 13 24.71 -19.01 9.73
C LEU A 13 25.45 -17.82 9.11
N GLY A 14 25.45 -16.66 9.76
CA GLY A 14 26.07 -15.44 9.24
C GLY A 14 25.29 -14.77 8.10
N VAL A 15 24.03 -15.15 7.89
CA VAL A 15 23.18 -14.57 6.84
C VAL A 15 22.31 -13.47 7.42
N ARG A 16 22.38 -12.27 6.83
CA ARG A 16 21.53 -11.13 7.19
C ARG A 16 20.28 -11.11 6.33
N VAL A 17 19.12 -10.95 6.97
CA VAL A 17 17.82 -10.87 6.30
C VAL A 17 17.23 -9.49 6.53
N VAL A 18 17.01 -8.75 5.45
CA VAL A 18 16.41 -7.41 5.49
C VAL A 18 15.07 -7.45 4.77
N THR A 19 14.01 -7.04 5.47
CA THR A 19 12.68 -6.86 4.90
C THR A 19 12.49 -5.40 4.51
N VAL A 20 12.33 -5.14 3.22
CA VAL A 20 12.04 -3.80 2.70
C VAL A 20 10.54 -3.55 2.68
N MET A 21 10.08 -2.67 3.56
CA MET A 21 8.70 -2.21 3.65
C MET A 21 8.50 -1.05 2.68
N THR A 22 8.00 -1.39 1.49
CA THR A 22 7.86 -0.47 0.36
C THR A 22 6.57 0.35 0.44
N GLY A 23 6.69 1.66 0.38
CA GLY A 23 5.59 2.61 0.18
C GLY A 23 5.24 2.79 -1.30
N MET A 24 4.68 3.94 -1.65
CA MET A 24 4.36 4.25 -3.05
C MET A 24 5.65 4.53 -3.84
N VAL A 25 5.84 3.77 -4.91
CA VAL A 25 6.94 3.94 -5.88
C VAL A 25 6.34 4.01 -7.28
N GLN A 26 6.87 4.91 -8.10
CA GLN A 26 6.53 5.07 -9.51
C GLN A 26 7.22 3.97 -10.32
N THR A 27 6.57 2.82 -10.41
CA THR A 27 7.04 1.68 -11.21
C THR A 27 6.04 1.38 -12.33
N ASN A 28 6.48 0.60 -13.33
CA ASN A 28 5.62 0.12 -14.41
C ASN A 28 4.63 -0.97 -13.97
N TRP A 29 4.49 -1.25 -12.67
CA TRP A 29 3.59 -2.29 -12.13
C TRP A 29 2.16 -2.17 -12.68
N TYR A 30 1.64 -0.95 -12.76
CA TYR A 30 0.27 -0.68 -13.17
C TYR A 30 0.06 -0.71 -14.69
N HIS A 31 1.12 -0.78 -15.51
CA HIS A 31 0.99 -0.73 -16.98
C HIS A 31 0.33 -1.98 -17.57
N ASN A 32 0.44 -3.12 -16.87
CA ASN A 32 -0.12 -4.39 -17.32
C ASN A 32 -1.47 -4.70 -16.66
N VAL A 33 -2.06 -3.75 -15.94
CA VAL A 33 -3.37 -3.95 -15.32
C VAL A 33 -4.42 -3.93 -16.44
N PRO A 34 -5.19 -5.02 -16.64
CA PRO A 34 -6.20 -5.06 -17.67
C PRO A 34 -7.31 -4.06 -17.34
N HIS A 35 -7.89 -3.47 -18.39
CA HIS A 35 -9.11 -2.71 -18.20
C HIS A 35 -10.21 -3.64 -17.70
N PHE A 36 -10.87 -3.25 -16.61
CA PHE A 36 -12.00 -3.98 -16.05
C PHE A 36 -13.22 -3.06 -15.97
N ALA A 37 -14.37 -3.64 -16.28
CA ALA A 37 -15.67 -3.03 -16.10
C ALA A 37 -16.44 -3.85 -15.06
N LEU A 38 -17.14 -3.17 -14.17
CA LEU A 38 -18.04 -3.83 -13.24
C LEU A 38 -19.36 -4.15 -13.95
N PRO A 39 -20.01 -5.28 -13.61
CA PRO A 39 -21.37 -5.56 -14.07
C PRO A 39 -22.36 -4.44 -13.70
N PRO A 40 -23.43 -4.20 -14.50
CA PRO A 40 -24.41 -3.14 -14.26
C PRO A 40 -25.22 -3.28 -12.96
N ASP A 41 -25.23 -4.47 -12.36
CA ASP A 41 -25.90 -4.80 -11.10
C ASP A 41 -24.92 -4.85 -9.91
N SER A 42 -23.65 -4.49 -10.13
CA SER A 42 -22.64 -4.55 -9.08
C SER A 42 -22.90 -3.53 -7.96
N LEU A 43 -22.84 -4.02 -6.72
CA LEU A 43 -22.94 -3.21 -5.51
C LEU A 43 -21.86 -2.13 -5.41
N TYR A 44 -20.72 -2.29 -6.09
CA TYR A 44 -19.59 -1.37 -6.05
C TYR A 44 -19.62 -0.31 -7.16
N LEU A 45 -20.65 -0.31 -8.03
CA LEU A 45 -20.81 0.71 -9.06
C LEU A 45 -20.69 2.16 -8.54
N PRO A 46 -21.25 2.54 -7.37
CA PRO A 46 -21.10 3.90 -6.85
C PRO A 46 -19.66 4.35 -6.60
N VAL A 47 -18.72 3.41 -6.46
CA VAL A 47 -17.30 3.68 -6.18
C VAL A 47 -16.38 3.19 -7.30
N VAL A 48 -16.94 2.85 -8.47
CA VAL A 48 -16.16 2.30 -9.61
C VAL A 48 -14.99 3.22 -10.00
N ASN A 49 -15.19 4.53 -9.97
CA ASN A 49 -14.15 5.51 -10.27
C ASN A 49 -12.97 5.44 -9.28
N HIS A 50 -13.24 5.22 -7.99
CA HIS A 50 -12.19 5.03 -6.98
C HIS A 50 -11.42 3.73 -7.21
N ILE A 51 -12.14 2.64 -7.56
CA ILE A 51 -11.53 1.35 -7.84
C ILE A 51 -10.65 1.45 -9.09
N GLN A 52 -11.14 2.07 -10.16
CA GLN A 52 -10.38 2.30 -11.40
C GLN A 52 -9.14 3.17 -11.16
N ALA A 53 -9.28 4.27 -10.41
CA ALA A 53 -8.14 5.13 -10.07
C ALA A 53 -7.07 4.36 -9.27
N SER A 54 -7.49 3.54 -8.31
CA SER A 54 -6.57 2.68 -7.53
C SER A 54 -5.92 1.61 -8.41
N ALA A 55 -6.70 0.95 -9.26
CA ALA A 55 -6.21 -0.13 -10.13
C ALA A 55 -5.23 0.37 -11.19
N ASN A 56 -5.39 1.61 -11.66
CA ASN A 56 -4.46 2.23 -12.60
C ASN A 56 -3.26 2.90 -11.91
N GLY A 57 -3.15 2.78 -10.58
CA GLY A 57 -2.03 3.33 -9.82
C GLY A 57 -1.98 4.85 -9.79
N TYR A 58 -3.12 5.54 -9.91
CA TYR A 58 -3.18 7.01 -9.97
C TYR A 58 -2.42 7.69 -8.83
N GLU A 59 -2.58 7.21 -7.60
CA GLU A 59 -1.89 7.77 -6.43
C GLU A 59 -0.38 7.45 -6.42
N ASN A 60 0.03 6.28 -6.92
CA ASN A 60 1.44 5.94 -7.09
C ASN A 60 2.11 6.86 -8.12
N ALA A 61 1.45 7.15 -9.23
CA ALA A 61 1.95 8.10 -10.22
C ALA A 61 2.09 9.51 -9.64
N LYS A 62 1.08 9.96 -8.87
CA LYS A 62 1.02 11.32 -8.31
C LYS A 62 1.95 11.57 -7.13
N ARG A 63 2.08 10.59 -6.23
CA ARG A 63 2.75 10.77 -4.92
C ARG A 63 3.91 9.81 -4.70
N GLY A 64 4.11 8.83 -5.58
CA GLY A 64 5.17 7.84 -5.44
C GLY A 64 6.56 8.45 -5.58
N THR A 65 7.53 7.86 -4.90
CA THR A 65 8.95 8.14 -5.13
C THR A 65 9.35 7.58 -6.49
N SER A 66 10.22 8.26 -7.24
CA SER A 66 10.77 7.70 -8.48
C SER A 66 11.51 6.39 -8.21
N ALA A 67 11.45 5.45 -9.14
CA ALA A 67 12.07 4.13 -8.97
C ALA A 67 13.59 4.23 -8.71
N ASP A 68 14.28 5.14 -9.39
CA ASP A 68 15.74 5.32 -9.25
C ASP A 68 16.11 5.82 -7.85
N VAL A 69 15.41 6.85 -7.35
CA VAL A 69 15.65 7.41 -6.00
C VAL A 69 15.28 6.38 -4.92
N TYR A 70 14.20 5.63 -5.13
CA TYR A 70 13.83 4.54 -4.23
C TYR A 70 14.92 3.48 -4.18
N ALA A 71 15.42 3.02 -5.33
CA ALA A 71 16.47 2.02 -5.42
C ALA A 71 17.77 2.50 -4.77
N GLU A 72 18.20 3.74 -5.04
CA GLU A 72 19.40 4.33 -4.44
C GLU A 72 19.30 4.36 -2.91
N ASN A 73 18.17 4.81 -2.36
CA ASN A 73 17.96 4.87 -0.91
C ASN A 73 17.98 3.48 -0.25
N VAL A 74 17.33 2.49 -0.88
CA VAL A 74 17.34 1.10 -0.39
C VAL A 74 18.76 0.54 -0.42
N VAL A 75 19.47 0.67 -1.54
CA VAL A 75 20.84 0.17 -1.70
C VAL A 75 21.77 0.83 -0.69
N LYS A 76 21.70 2.15 -0.52
CA LYS A 76 22.50 2.88 0.46
C LYS A 76 22.29 2.37 1.87
N GLN A 77 21.04 2.08 2.26
CA GLN A 77 20.74 1.59 3.60
C GLN A 77 21.20 0.13 3.81
N LEU A 78 21.08 -0.72 2.78
CA LEU A 78 21.58 -2.09 2.81
C LEU A 78 23.12 -2.13 2.94
N LEU A 79 23.82 -1.30 2.16
CA LEU A 79 25.28 -1.15 2.25
C LEU A 79 25.72 -0.54 3.59
N GLY A 80 24.90 0.33 4.19
CA GLY A 80 25.11 0.88 5.53
C GLY A 80 24.92 -0.13 6.67
N GLY A 81 24.55 -1.37 6.36
CA GLY A 81 24.47 -2.46 7.32
C GLY A 81 23.13 -2.60 8.04
N ALA A 82 22.04 -2.15 7.42
CA ALA A 82 20.69 -2.38 7.95
C ALA A 82 20.42 -3.88 8.20
N ASP A 83 19.62 -4.14 9.24
CA ASP A 83 19.10 -5.44 9.62
C ASP A 83 17.60 -5.32 9.95
N GLY A 84 16.83 -6.40 9.78
CA GLY A 84 15.40 -6.39 10.07
C GLY A 84 14.58 -5.60 9.08
N LYS A 85 13.68 -4.72 9.55
CA LYS A 85 12.74 -3.98 8.70
C LYS A 85 13.24 -2.58 8.40
N ILE A 86 13.31 -2.27 7.11
CA ILE A 86 13.54 -0.91 6.63
C ILE A 86 12.28 -0.39 5.93
N TRP A 87 12.01 0.91 6.02
CA TRP A 87 10.82 1.53 5.42
C TRP A 87 11.26 2.57 4.40
N HIS A 88 10.86 2.39 3.14
CA HIS A 88 11.25 3.27 2.03
C HIS A 88 10.10 3.53 1.08
N GLY A 89 10.19 4.63 0.32
CA GLY A 89 9.16 5.05 -0.63
C GLY A 89 8.12 5.95 0.02
N ALA A 90 7.32 6.60 -0.80
CA ALA A 90 6.40 7.62 -0.33
C ALA A 90 5.33 7.03 0.61
N LEU A 91 4.99 7.80 1.65
CA LEU A 91 4.06 7.42 2.73
C LEU A 91 4.48 6.22 3.60
N SER A 92 5.59 5.54 3.33
CA SER A 92 6.03 4.37 4.13
C SER A 92 6.24 4.71 5.60
N THR A 93 6.92 5.81 5.91
CA THR A 93 7.13 6.29 7.29
C THR A 93 5.82 6.70 7.97
N LEU A 94 4.87 7.26 7.21
CA LEU A 94 3.55 7.59 7.76
C LEU A 94 2.77 6.31 8.11
N VAL A 95 2.79 5.30 7.24
CA VAL A 95 2.16 3.99 7.51
C VAL A 95 2.80 3.32 8.71
N TRP A 96 4.13 3.38 8.83
CA TRP A 96 4.84 2.91 10.02
C TRP A 96 4.34 3.61 11.29
N ALA A 97 4.22 4.94 11.29
CA ALA A 97 3.72 5.69 12.44
C ALA A 97 2.27 5.35 12.78
N VAL A 98 1.40 5.22 11.77
CA VAL A 98 -0.02 4.88 11.95
C VAL A 98 -0.21 3.44 12.43
N SER A 99 0.75 2.54 12.19
CA SER A 99 0.71 1.15 12.67
C SER A 99 0.76 1.02 14.19
N PHE A 100 1.08 2.10 14.92
CA PHE A 100 1.02 2.14 16.39
C PHE A 100 -0.32 2.64 16.93
N LEU A 101 -1.23 3.10 16.07
CA LEU A 101 -2.55 3.57 16.46
C LEU A 101 -3.54 2.40 16.58
N PRO A 102 -4.67 2.58 17.29
CA PRO A 102 -5.73 1.58 17.34
C PRO A 102 -6.25 1.23 15.95
N ASP A 103 -6.63 -0.04 15.76
CA ASP A 103 -7.13 -0.57 14.49
C ASP A 103 -8.31 0.25 13.93
N SER A 104 -9.16 0.80 14.80
CA SER A 104 -10.29 1.66 14.39
C SER A 104 -9.87 2.91 13.62
N VAL A 105 -8.69 3.47 13.91
CA VAL A 105 -8.14 4.62 13.19
C VAL A 105 -7.67 4.19 11.81
N MET A 106 -6.99 3.06 11.72
CA MET A 106 -6.55 2.49 10.44
C MET A 106 -7.75 2.15 9.56
N ASP A 107 -8.77 1.49 10.11
CA ASP A 107 -10.01 1.16 9.41
C ASP A 107 -10.71 2.42 8.89
N TYR A 108 -10.80 3.47 9.71
CA TYR A 108 -11.39 4.73 9.30
C TYR A 108 -10.64 5.36 8.11
N ILE A 109 -9.30 5.35 8.13
CA ILE A 109 -8.46 5.87 7.03
C ILE A 109 -8.64 5.02 5.77
N MET A 110 -8.66 3.69 5.91
CA MET A 110 -8.79 2.77 4.78
C MET A 110 -10.18 2.84 4.14
N MET A 111 -11.24 2.92 4.94
CA MET A 111 -12.62 3.12 4.45
C MET A 111 -12.79 4.45 3.71
N ASP A 112 -12.04 5.48 4.13
CA ASP A 112 -12.05 6.79 3.47
C ASP A 112 -11.35 6.73 2.11
N LYS A 113 -10.09 6.28 2.10
CA LYS A 113 -9.23 6.28 0.90
C LYS A 113 -9.74 5.35 -0.20
N SER A 114 -10.41 4.25 0.16
CA SER A 114 -11.02 3.31 -0.77
C SER A 114 -12.36 3.79 -1.36
N GLY A 115 -12.92 4.89 -0.85
CA GLY A 115 -14.26 5.36 -1.24
C GLY A 115 -15.42 4.59 -0.58
N LEU A 116 -15.13 3.58 0.28
CA LEU A 116 -16.14 2.75 0.92
C LEU A 116 -17.09 3.52 1.84
N LYS A 117 -16.64 4.64 2.44
CA LYS A 117 -17.57 5.53 3.15
C LYS A 117 -18.63 6.13 2.22
N GLY A 118 -18.23 6.49 0.99
CA GLY A 118 -19.15 6.95 -0.05
C GLY A 118 -20.16 5.86 -0.43
N LEU A 119 -19.69 4.61 -0.55
CA LEU A 119 -20.56 3.46 -0.78
C LEU A 119 -21.55 3.23 0.36
N LYS A 120 -21.09 3.28 1.62
CA LYS A 120 -21.97 3.15 2.78
C LYS A 120 -23.08 4.21 2.77
N ARG A 121 -22.73 5.45 2.40
CA ARG A 121 -23.66 6.56 2.30
C ARG A 121 -24.67 6.39 1.15
N SER A 122 -24.24 5.96 -0.04
CA SER A 122 -25.14 5.76 -1.18
C SER A 122 -26.17 4.67 -0.91
N ARG A 123 -25.79 3.60 -0.20
CA ARG A 123 -26.71 2.53 0.20
C ARG A 123 -27.68 2.92 1.30
N GLN A 124 -27.24 3.72 2.27
CA GLN A 124 -28.16 4.25 3.29
C GLN A 124 -29.26 5.08 2.65
N ASN A 125 -28.94 5.91 1.64
CA ASN A 125 -29.94 6.71 0.94
C ASN A 125 -30.91 5.90 0.06
N GLN A 126 -30.51 4.72 -0.43
CA GLN A 126 -31.38 3.84 -1.23
C GLN A 126 -32.38 3.02 -0.40
N ASN A 127 -32.13 2.84 0.91
CA ASN A 127 -33.01 2.09 1.80
C ASN A 127 -34.16 2.93 2.41
N PHE A 128 -34.29 4.22 2.01
CA PHE A 128 -35.32 5.15 2.50
C PHE A 128 -36.34 5.54 1.41
N VAL A 129 -36.48 4.73 0.35
CA VAL A 129 -37.55 4.85 -0.66
C VAL A 129 -38.36 3.57 -0.70
#